data_AF-A0AAD9G4A2-F1
#
_entry.id   AF-A0AAD9G4A2-F1
#
_cell.length_a   1.000
_cell.length_b   1.000
_cell.length_c   1.000
_cell.angle_alpha   90.00
_cell.angle_beta   90.00
_cell.angle_gamma   90.00
#
_symmetry.space_group_name_H-M   'P 1'
#
loop_
_entity.id
_entity.type
_entity.pdbx_description
1 polymer ?
#
loop_
_entity_poly.entity_id
_entity_poly.type
_entity_poly.pdbx_seq_one_letter_code
_entity_poly.pdbx_strand_id
1 'polypeptide(L)'
;MRATQLVRLAASRAIPSARRVPRAAAPFLSNSLAASRQLQATPIRTFASGDDFFLEEDEEDSFVQYPPVAARVQGQAPQFTAQAVVDGDITDVSLDTYRGQYVVLFFYPKDFTYVCPTEIIAFNDRAEEFKALNTQLIAVSCDSPESHLAWTRLPRNKGGLGKMDIPIVSDITKVISAKYGVLVEQAGVALRGLFIMDKEGVLQQITINNMPIGRSVDETLRLIKALQFVEEHGEVCPANWQPGDKTIKATPTDSYEYFSTVKDEIDDDEASALKLVKNKAEFDALIKSGKPVVADFMAPWCGKCNQIYPFVQDLAEAHPEVTFAKLDVSIPEVEKIKDDLEVGAYPEFRFFKNGKEVHEKVSGYKKSLLKSAVQKLL
;
A
#
# COMPACT_ATOMS: atom_id res chain seq x y z
N MET A 1 43.62 43.22 -2.15
CA MET A 1 44.06 43.79 -3.46
C MET A 1 43.81 42.75 -4.55
N ARG A 2 43.59 43.19 -5.82
CA ARG A 2 43.85 42.52 -7.13
C ARG A 2 43.97 40.98 -7.22
N ALA A 3 43.50 40.29 -8.26
CA ALA A 3 42.72 40.63 -9.47
C ALA A 3 42.17 39.29 -10.04
N THR A 4 40.95 39.22 -10.58
CA THR A 4 40.61 39.39 -12.01
C THR A 4 41.57 38.68 -12.96
N GLN A 5 41.11 37.59 -13.61
CA GLN A 5 41.75 37.05 -14.81
C GLN A 5 40.69 36.66 -15.85
N LEU A 6 40.67 37.41 -16.96
CA LEU A 6 39.82 37.21 -18.12
C LEU A 6 40.69 36.61 -19.24
N VAL A 7 40.19 35.61 -19.96
CA VAL A 7 40.83 35.10 -21.18
C VAL A 7 39.81 35.08 -22.32
N ARG A 8 40.15 35.77 -23.41
CA ARG A 8 39.52 35.70 -24.74
C ARG A 8 40.60 35.35 -25.74
N LEU A 9 40.26 34.56 -26.78
CA LEU A 9 40.81 34.50 -28.15
C LEU A 9 40.53 33.09 -28.73
N ALA A 10 40.35 32.84 -30.03
CA ALA A 10 39.65 33.59 -31.10
C ALA A 10 39.55 32.75 -32.41
N ALA A 11 38.48 32.94 -33.19
CA ALA A 11 38.31 32.54 -34.60
C ALA A 11 38.34 31.00 -34.88
N SER A 12 38.05 30.46 -36.08
CA SER A 12 37.85 31.07 -37.42
C SER A 12 37.10 30.14 -38.40
N ARG A 13 36.15 30.69 -39.20
CA ARG A 13 35.70 30.23 -40.56
C ARG A 13 35.13 28.79 -40.72
N ALA A 14 34.32 28.44 -41.74
CA ALA A 14 33.47 29.20 -42.68
C ALA A 14 32.39 28.28 -43.34
N ILE A 15 31.40 28.89 -43.99
CA ILE A 15 30.31 28.34 -44.83
C ILE A 15 30.76 28.28 -46.33
N PRO A 16 29.95 27.87 -47.36
CA PRO A 16 28.66 27.15 -47.43
C PRO A 16 28.58 26.01 -48.50
N SER A 17 27.40 25.41 -48.69
CA SER A 17 26.96 24.91 -50.01
C SER A 17 25.43 24.91 -50.15
N ALA A 18 24.90 25.29 -51.33
CA ALA A 18 23.46 25.26 -51.64
C ALA A 18 23.22 25.18 -53.16
N ARG A 19 22.26 24.32 -53.59
CA ARG A 19 21.68 24.14 -54.95
C ARG A 19 20.66 22.97 -54.87
N ARG A 20 19.60 22.82 -55.70
CA ARG A 20 19.14 23.53 -56.92
C ARG A 20 17.63 23.29 -57.14
N VAL A 21 16.98 24.03 -58.05
CA VAL A 21 15.55 23.88 -58.47
C VAL A 21 15.44 23.92 -60.01
N PRO A 22 14.50 23.16 -60.62
CA PRO A 22 13.49 23.69 -61.57
C PRO A 22 12.07 23.13 -61.28
N ARG A 23 10.92 23.81 -61.51
CA ARG A 23 10.23 24.28 -62.76
C ARG A 23 9.92 23.12 -63.74
N ALA A 24 8.72 22.91 -64.31
CA ALA A 24 7.37 23.56 -64.28
C ALA A 24 6.28 22.47 -64.63
N ALA A 25 5.00 22.64 -65.04
CA ALA A 25 4.14 23.75 -65.52
C ALA A 25 2.61 23.43 -65.37
N ALA A 26 1.72 24.10 -66.13
CA ALA A 26 0.24 23.90 -66.30
C ALA A 26 -0.15 24.32 -67.76
N PRO A 27 -1.43 24.42 -68.26
CA PRO A 27 -2.78 24.24 -67.67
C PRO A 27 -3.81 23.49 -68.61
N PHE A 28 -5.08 23.97 -68.67
CA PHE A 28 -6.28 23.54 -69.44
C PHE A 28 -7.14 22.39 -68.84
N LEU A 29 -8.46 22.26 -69.09
CA LEU A 29 -9.65 23.17 -69.18
C LEU A 29 -10.81 22.39 -69.85
N SER A 30 -12.02 22.40 -69.27
CA SER A 30 -13.26 22.09 -70.01
C SER A 30 -14.46 22.79 -69.36
N ASN A 31 -15.42 23.27 -70.18
CA ASN A 31 -16.56 24.10 -69.76
C ASN A 31 -17.90 23.47 -70.18
N SER A 32 -18.90 23.55 -69.30
CA SER A 32 -20.34 23.69 -69.62
C SER A 32 -21.03 24.17 -68.33
N LEU A 33 -21.71 25.31 -68.23
CA LEU A 33 -22.94 25.76 -68.93
C LEU A 33 -24.13 24.80 -68.68
N ALA A 34 -25.31 25.24 -68.21
CA ALA A 34 -25.70 26.58 -67.74
C ALA A 34 -26.94 26.55 -66.80
N ALA A 35 -27.31 27.73 -66.30
CA ALA A 35 -28.35 27.99 -65.29
C ALA A 35 -29.77 27.45 -65.54
N SER A 36 -30.50 27.24 -64.44
CA SER A 36 -31.87 27.76 -64.29
C SER A 36 -32.26 27.96 -62.82
N ARG A 37 -33.04 29.01 -62.56
CA ARG A 37 -33.51 29.41 -61.21
C ARG A 37 -35.02 29.19 -61.13
N GLN A 38 -35.46 28.08 -60.54
CA GLN A 38 -36.88 27.83 -60.29
C GLN A 38 -37.17 27.83 -58.78
N LEU A 39 -37.96 28.83 -58.37
CA LEU A 39 -38.71 28.77 -57.11
C LEU A 39 -39.91 27.86 -57.36
N GLN A 40 -39.94 26.69 -56.74
CA GLN A 40 -41.14 25.86 -56.62
C GLN A 40 -41.34 25.50 -55.14
N ALA A 41 -42.61 25.38 -54.76
CA ALA A 41 -43.02 25.49 -53.36
C ALA A 41 -42.61 24.28 -52.52
N THR A 42 -42.32 24.52 -51.24
CA THR A 42 -42.23 23.47 -50.22
C THR A 42 -43.58 22.74 -50.11
N PRO A 43 -43.65 21.42 -50.35
CA PRO A 43 -44.83 20.66 -49.94
C PRO A 43 -44.86 20.60 -48.41
N ILE A 44 -46.03 20.85 -47.82
CA ILE A 44 -46.24 20.66 -46.39
C ILE A 44 -46.11 19.17 -46.11
N ARG A 45 -45.04 18.75 -45.41
CA ARG A 45 -44.90 17.37 -44.93
C ARG A 45 -45.94 17.12 -43.85
N THR A 46 -47.06 16.49 -44.24
CA THR A 46 -48.00 15.86 -43.32
C THR A 46 -47.28 14.78 -42.52
N PHE A 47 -47.42 14.81 -41.19
CA PHE A 47 -46.98 13.71 -40.34
C PHE A 47 -47.85 12.48 -40.60
N ALA A 48 -47.27 11.46 -41.24
CA ALA A 48 -47.85 10.14 -41.39
C ALA A 48 -46.85 9.12 -40.85
N SER A 49 -47.34 8.18 -40.03
CA SER A 49 -46.55 7.12 -39.41
C SER A 49 -46.08 6.09 -40.44
N GLY A 50 -44.80 5.72 -40.39
CA GLY A 50 -44.23 4.67 -41.21
C GLY A 50 -42.71 4.67 -41.08
N ASP A 51 -42.18 3.58 -40.52
CA ASP A 51 -40.77 3.39 -40.20
C ASP A 51 -39.89 3.41 -41.48
N ASP A 52 -38.99 4.41 -41.58
CA ASP A 52 -37.72 4.35 -42.30
C ASP A 52 -36.94 5.66 -42.07
N PHE A 53 -36.45 5.86 -40.84
CA PHE A 53 -35.43 6.88 -40.57
C PHE A 53 -34.05 6.24 -40.73
N PHE A 54 -33.59 6.17 -41.98
CA PHE A 54 -32.22 5.80 -42.32
C PHE A 54 -31.25 6.80 -41.68
N LEU A 55 -30.75 6.45 -40.49
CA LEU A 55 -29.46 6.92 -40.00
C LEU A 55 -28.39 6.17 -40.79
N GLU A 56 -27.58 6.90 -41.56
CA GLU A 56 -26.32 6.37 -42.07
C GLU A 56 -25.36 6.25 -40.87
N GLU A 57 -24.75 5.07 -40.68
CA GLU A 57 -24.00 4.69 -39.47
C GLU A 57 -22.59 5.34 -39.41
N ASP A 58 -22.52 6.67 -39.49
CA ASP A 58 -21.31 7.48 -39.25
C ASP A 58 -21.26 8.00 -37.79
N GLU A 59 -21.68 7.18 -36.81
CA GLU A 59 -21.49 7.49 -35.39
C GLU A 59 -20.03 7.23 -34.95
N GLU A 60 -19.12 8.14 -35.31
CA GLU A 60 -17.85 8.27 -34.60
C GLU A 60 -18.12 8.71 -33.14
N ASP A 61 -18.16 7.73 -32.23
CA ASP A 61 -18.32 7.93 -30.78
C ASP A 61 -17.30 8.96 -30.24
N SER A 62 -17.74 10.20 -30.06
CA SER A 62 -16.90 11.33 -29.65
C SER A 62 -16.67 11.36 -28.13
N PHE A 63 -16.08 10.29 -27.61
CA PHE A 63 -15.74 10.14 -26.19
C PHE A 63 -14.85 11.31 -25.69
N VAL A 64 -15.24 11.88 -24.54
CA VAL A 64 -14.48 12.94 -23.86
C VAL A 64 -13.08 12.44 -23.49
N GLN A 65 -12.06 12.94 -24.18
CA GLN A 65 -10.66 12.56 -23.92
C GLN A 65 -10.11 13.30 -22.70
N TYR A 66 -9.84 12.56 -21.64
CA TYR A 66 -9.16 13.07 -20.43
C TYR A 66 -7.63 12.96 -20.54
N PRO A 67 -6.87 13.81 -19.82
CA PRO A 67 -5.41 13.68 -19.79
C PRO A 67 -4.96 12.38 -19.11
N PRO A 68 -3.83 11.78 -19.53
CA PRO A 68 -3.31 10.57 -18.90
C PRO A 68 -2.93 10.80 -17.44
N VAL A 69 -2.97 9.72 -16.65
CA VAL A 69 -2.60 9.73 -15.24
C VAL A 69 -1.13 10.15 -15.07
N ALA A 70 -0.91 11.15 -14.22
CA ALA A 70 0.39 11.74 -13.94
C ALA A 70 0.82 11.61 -12.46
N ALA A 71 -0.11 11.32 -11.54
CA ALA A 71 0.23 11.09 -10.14
C ALA A 71 0.98 9.76 -9.95
N ARG A 72 2.19 9.84 -9.36
CA ARG A 72 3.05 8.70 -9.04
C ARG A 72 3.89 9.03 -7.81
N VAL A 73 4.03 8.08 -6.87
CA VAL A 73 4.94 8.21 -5.72
C VAL A 73 6.39 8.40 -6.20
N GLN A 74 7.16 9.25 -5.51
CA GLN A 74 8.46 9.81 -5.93
C GLN A 74 8.42 10.73 -7.18
N GLY A 75 7.23 11.05 -7.71
CA GLY A 75 7.03 12.03 -8.77
C GLY A 75 6.43 13.34 -8.25
N GLN A 76 6.71 14.45 -8.94
CA GLN A 76 6.05 15.74 -8.66
C GLN A 76 4.53 15.59 -8.79
N ALA A 77 3.78 16.13 -7.82
CA ALA A 77 2.32 16.12 -7.88
C ALA A 77 1.78 16.85 -9.12
N PRO A 78 0.73 16.34 -9.79
CA PRO A 78 0.12 17.01 -10.93
C PRO A 78 -0.46 18.38 -10.54
N GLN A 79 0.08 19.44 -11.14
CA GLN A 79 -0.32 20.81 -10.82
C GLN A 79 -1.72 21.15 -11.39
N PHE A 80 -2.45 21.97 -10.63
CA PHE A 80 -3.75 22.52 -10.97
C PHE A 80 -3.92 23.92 -10.37
N THR A 81 -4.82 24.69 -10.97
CA THR A 81 -5.42 25.91 -10.42
C THR A 81 -6.92 25.81 -10.70
N ALA A 82 -7.76 25.98 -9.69
CA ALA A 82 -9.21 25.79 -9.78
C ALA A 82 -9.94 26.59 -8.69
N GLN A 83 -11.24 26.80 -8.89
CA GLN A 83 -12.10 27.45 -7.90
C GLN A 83 -12.33 26.53 -6.69
N ALA A 84 -12.26 27.11 -5.51
CA ALA A 84 -12.47 26.44 -4.24
C ALA A 84 -13.30 27.30 -3.29
N VAL A 85 -14.04 26.65 -2.38
CA VAL A 85 -14.62 27.35 -1.24
C VAL A 85 -13.60 27.40 -0.12
N VAL A 86 -13.30 28.61 0.35
CA VAL A 86 -12.32 28.92 1.41
C VAL A 86 -12.99 29.92 2.37
N ASP A 87 -12.99 29.63 3.67
CA ASP A 87 -13.62 30.42 4.74
C ASP A 87 -15.10 30.84 4.54
N GLY A 88 -15.78 30.29 3.53
CA GLY A 88 -17.18 30.58 3.18
C GLY A 88 -17.38 31.40 1.91
N ASP A 89 -16.31 31.76 1.20
CA ASP A 89 -16.33 32.45 -0.10
C ASP A 89 -15.67 31.60 -1.20
N ILE A 90 -15.96 31.91 -2.47
CA ILE A 90 -15.37 31.21 -3.64
C ILE A 90 -14.14 31.98 -4.11
N THR A 91 -13.00 31.29 -4.19
CA THR A 91 -11.69 31.86 -4.56
C THR A 91 -10.91 30.91 -5.47
N ASP A 92 -9.95 31.42 -6.25
CA ASP A 92 -9.05 30.56 -7.04
C ASP A 92 -7.88 30.06 -6.19
N VAL A 93 -7.71 28.73 -6.12
CA VAL A 93 -6.65 28.06 -5.38
C VAL A 93 -5.73 27.30 -6.35
N SER A 94 -4.42 27.36 -6.13
CA SER A 94 -3.42 26.60 -6.90
C SER A 94 -2.57 25.74 -5.98
N LEU A 95 -2.22 24.53 -6.44
CA LEU A 95 -1.39 23.58 -5.67
C LEU A 95 0.04 24.11 -5.38
N ASP A 96 0.51 25.08 -6.15
CA ASP A 96 1.83 25.70 -5.95
C ASP A 96 1.88 26.67 -4.76
N THR A 97 0.72 27.20 -4.32
CA THR A 97 0.66 28.13 -3.17
C THR A 97 1.00 27.50 -1.82
N TYR A 98 1.05 26.17 -1.75
CA TYR A 98 1.33 25.39 -0.53
C TYR A 98 2.78 24.84 -0.47
N ARG A 99 3.68 25.28 -1.37
CA ARG A 99 5.12 24.93 -1.28
C ARG A 99 5.70 25.40 0.05
N GLY A 100 6.55 24.57 0.65
CA GLY A 100 7.04 24.75 2.02
C GLY A 100 6.14 24.13 3.09
N GLN A 101 4.98 23.58 2.72
CA GLN A 101 4.06 22.86 3.61
C GLN A 101 3.82 21.45 3.06
N TYR A 102 3.52 20.51 3.95
CA TYR A 102 2.97 19.22 3.52
C TYR A 102 1.54 19.42 3.01
N VAL A 103 1.11 18.61 2.05
CA VAL A 103 -0.27 18.69 1.54
C VAL A 103 -0.92 17.30 1.53
N VAL A 104 -2.08 17.19 2.19
CA VAL A 104 -2.99 16.05 2.08
C VAL A 104 -4.13 16.47 1.15
N LEU A 105 -4.05 16.05 -0.11
CA LEU A 105 -5.10 16.25 -1.11
C LEU A 105 -5.99 15.02 -1.15
N PHE A 106 -7.28 15.16 -0.85
CA PHE A 106 -8.21 14.04 -0.80
C PHE A 106 -9.48 14.28 -1.62
N PHE A 107 -9.72 13.36 -2.54
CA PHE A 107 -10.89 13.34 -3.42
C PHE A 107 -12.06 12.64 -2.74
N TYR A 108 -13.29 13.04 -3.05
CA TYR A 108 -14.50 12.34 -2.66
C TYR A 108 -15.50 12.29 -3.84
N PRO A 109 -16.37 11.26 -3.92
CA PRO A 109 -17.22 11.08 -5.10
C PRO A 109 -18.18 12.23 -5.40
N LYS A 110 -18.93 12.72 -4.40
CA LYS A 110 -19.96 13.73 -4.60
C LYS A 110 -20.44 14.41 -3.31
N ASP A 111 -20.77 15.69 -3.41
CA ASP A 111 -21.53 16.49 -2.43
C ASP A 111 -22.91 15.86 -2.11
N PHE A 112 -23.47 16.22 -0.94
CA PHE A 112 -24.81 15.79 -0.48
C PHE A 112 -25.06 14.26 -0.46
N THR A 113 -24.00 13.47 -0.30
CA THR A 113 -24.07 11.99 -0.15
C THR A 113 -23.76 11.54 1.28
N TYR A 114 -23.76 10.22 1.54
CA TYR A 114 -23.76 9.66 2.89
C TYR A 114 -22.38 9.59 3.58
N VAL A 115 -21.36 9.03 2.90
CA VAL A 115 -20.03 8.80 3.50
C VAL A 115 -19.11 10.02 3.38
N CYS A 116 -19.20 10.76 2.26
CA CYS A 116 -18.40 11.96 2.00
C CYS A 116 -18.40 13.01 3.14
N PRO A 117 -19.55 13.42 3.72
CA PRO A 117 -19.53 14.40 4.81
C PRO A 117 -18.82 13.87 6.04
N THR A 118 -18.91 12.56 6.34
CA THR A 118 -18.24 11.98 7.51
C THR A 118 -16.71 12.06 7.42
N GLU A 119 -16.15 11.88 6.21
CA GLU A 119 -14.71 12.02 5.99
C GLU A 119 -14.28 13.49 6.06
N ILE A 120 -14.98 14.38 5.36
CA ILE A 120 -14.65 15.81 5.31
C ILE A 120 -14.75 16.44 6.71
N ILE A 121 -15.78 16.08 7.48
CA ILE A 121 -15.95 16.52 8.88
C ILE A 121 -14.83 15.97 9.77
N ALA A 122 -14.48 14.69 9.67
CA ALA A 122 -13.43 14.08 10.50
C ALA A 122 -12.03 14.67 10.22
N PHE A 123 -11.74 15.05 8.97
CA PHE A 123 -10.55 15.80 8.62
C PHE A 123 -10.60 17.25 9.12
N ASN A 124 -11.75 17.92 8.96
CA ASN A 124 -11.92 19.32 9.39
C ASN A 124 -11.80 19.50 10.91
N ASP A 125 -12.48 18.66 11.68
CA ASP A 125 -12.51 18.75 13.16
C ASP A 125 -11.13 18.47 13.79
N ARG A 126 -10.20 17.93 13.00
CA ARG A 126 -8.80 17.67 13.36
C ARG A 126 -7.81 18.55 12.58
N ALA A 127 -8.27 19.54 11.82
CA ALA A 127 -7.42 20.38 10.97
C ALA A 127 -6.29 21.09 11.76
N GLU A 128 -6.52 21.44 13.02
CA GLU A 128 -5.48 22.01 13.89
C GLU A 128 -4.32 21.04 14.20
N GLU A 129 -4.56 19.71 14.25
CA GLU A 129 -3.48 18.72 14.37
C GLU A 129 -2.59 18.72 13.12
N PHE A 130 -3.18 18.89 11.93
CA PHE A 130 -2.44 18.99 10.67
C PHE A 130 -1.71 20.33 10.54
N LYS A 131 -2.34 21.46 10.91
CA LYS A 131 -1.70 22.78 10.95
C LYS A 131 -0.50 22.81 11.89
N ALA A 132 -0.60 22.17 13.06
CA ALA A 132 0.52 22.03 14.00
C ALA A 132 1.71 21.23 13.43
N LEU A 133 1.46 20.35 12.46
CA LEU A 133 2.47 19.61 11.69
C LEU A 133 2.88 20.32 10.38
N ASN A 134 2.54 21.60 10.20
CA ASN A 134 2.74 22.36 8.96
C ASN A 134 2.17 21.63 7.71
N THR A 135 0.97 21.07 7.87
CA THR A 135 0.28 20.29 6.84
C THR A 135 -1.06 20.93 6.47
N GLN A 136 -1.23 21.24 5.19
CA GLN A 136 -2.51 21.68 4.63
C GLN A 136 -3.38 20.48 4.25
N LEU A 137 -4.66 20.52 4.62
CA LEU A 137 -5.70 19.62 4.13
C LEU A 137 -6.43 20.26 2.94
N ILE A 138 -6.71 19.50 1.87
CA ILE A 138 -7.47 19.99 0.71
C ILE A 138 -8.46 18.90 0.25
N ALA A 139 -9.75 19.23 0.23
CA ALA A 139 -10.80 18.34 -0.30
C ALA A 139 -11.06 18.63 -1.78
N VAL A 140 -11.45 17.63 -2.58
CA VAL A 140 -11.77 17.78 -4.02
C VAL A 140 -12.97 16.91 -4.42
N SER A 141 -13.89 17.42 -5.24
CA SER A 141 -14.85 16.58 -6.00
C SER A 141 -15.16 17.15 -7.38
N CYS A 142 -15.95 16.40 -8.16
CA CYS A 142 -16.41 16.76 -9.50
C CYS A 142 -17.61 17.73 -9.52
N ASP A 143 -18.10 18.19 -8.37
CA ASP A 143 -19.22 19.15 -8.22
C ASP A 143 -18.75 20.61 -8.42
N SER A 144 -19.67 21.58 -8.43
CA SER A 144 -19.38 23.01 -8.65
C SER A 144 -19.06 23.76 -7.35
N PRO A 145 -18.36 24.92 -7.38
CA PRO A 145 -18.04 25.65 -6.15
C PRO A 145 -19.29 26.21 -5.46
N GLU A 146 -20.38 26.47 -6.18
CA GLU A 146 -21.68 26.84 -5.60
C GLU A 146 -22.33 25.66 -4.85
N SER A 147 -22.10 24.42 -5.29
CA SER A 147 -22.54 23.20 -4.58
C SER A 147 -21.82 23.09 -3.23
N HIS A 148 -20.49 23.22 -3.22
CA HIS A 148 -19.70 23.23 -1.99
C HIS A 148 -20.14 24.36 -1.04
N LEU A 149 -20.43 25.54 -1.58
CA LEU A 149 -20.89 26.70 -0.82
C LEU A 149 -22.30 26.50 -0.24
N ALA A 150 -23.19 25.81 -0.95
CA ALA A 150 -24.49 25.41 -0.41
C ALA A 150 -24.35 24.32 0.67
N TRP A 151 -23.40 23.39 0.51
CA TRP A 151 -23.22 22.25 1.41
C TRP A 151 -22.53 22.60 2.74
N THR A 152 -21.61 23.57 2.73
CA THR A 152 -21.02 24.19 3.93
C THR A 152 -22.04 25.03 4.71
N ARG A 153 -22.96 25.71 4.02
CA ARG A 153 -24.07 26.45 4.66
C ARG A 153 -25.16 25.53 5.27
N LEU A 154 -25.21 24.26 4.88
CA LEU A 154 -26.13 23.27 5.46
C LEU A 154 -25.55 22.72 6.79
N PRO A 155 -26.34 22.62 7.88
CA PRO A 155 -25.84 22.12 9.16
C PRO A 155 -25.66 20.60 9.18
N ARG A 156 -24.72 20.13 9.99
CA ARG A 156 -24.32 18.70 10.08
C ARG A 156 -25.46 17.75 10.41
N ASN A 157 -26.43 18.18 11.22
CA ASN A 157 -27.64 17.39 11.54
C ASN A 157 -28.62 17.20 10.37
N LYS A 158 -28.35 17.80 9.21
CA LYS A 158 -29.08 17.60 7.94
C LYS A 158 -28.19 17.00 6.84
N GLY A 159 -27.03 16.44 7.19
CA GLY A 159 -26.05 15.92 6.22
C GLY A 159 -25.23 16.99 5.51
N GLY A 160 -25.21 18.22 6.04
CA GLY A 160 -24.29 19.28 5.60
C GLY A 160 -22.93 19.21 6.27
N LEU A 161 -22.01 20.08 5.87
CA LEU A 161 -20.67 20.16 6.48
C LEU A 161 -20.62 21.14 7.66
N GLY A 162 -21.41 22.21 7.63
CA GLY A 162 -21.24 23.37 8.51
C GLY A 162 -19.98 24.19 8.18
N LYS A 163 -19.50 24.99 9.15
CA LYS A 163 -18.23 25.72 9.02
C LYS A 163 -17.10 24.73 8.73
N MET A 164 -16.35 25.04 7.66
CA MET A 164 -15.10 24.37 7.31
C MET A 164 -13.92 25.34 7.49
N ASP A 165 -12.78 24.77 7.82
CA ASP A 165 -11.46 25.38 8.03
C ASP A 165 -10.44 24.83 7.00
N ILE A 166 -10.94 24.09 6.00
CA ILE A 166 -10.18 23.46 4.92
C ILE A 166 -10.78 23.85 3.56
N PRO A 167 -9.96 24.13 2.53
CA PRO A 167 -10.43 24.40 1.18
C PRO A 167 -11.12 23.18 0.55
N ILE A 168 -12.25 23.42 -0.14
CA ILE A 168 -12.95 22.42 -0.97
C ILE A 168 -12.89 22.86 -2.43
N VAL A 169 -12.11 22.14 -3.25
CA VAL A 169 -11.80 22.46 -4.65
C VAL A 169 -12.80 21.79 -5.60
N SER A 170 -13.33 22.57 -6.53
CA SER A 170 -14.18 22.10 -7.62
C SER A 170 -13.34 21.63 -8.82
N ASP A 171 -13.50 20.35 -9.17
CA ASP A 171 -12.99 19.75 -10.41
C ASP A 171 -14.16 19.51 -11.39
N ILE A 172 -14.93 20.56 -11.68
CA ILE A 172 -16.10 20.50 -12.56
C ILE A 172 -15.76 19.94 -13.96
N THR A 173 -14.53 20.15 -14.44
CA THR A 173 -14.02 19.62 -15.72
C THR A 173 -13.48 18.19 -15.64
N LYS A 174 -13.38 17.59 -14.44
CA LYS A 174 -12.79 16.27 -14.14
C LYS A 174 -11.30 16.10 -14.51
N VAL A 175 -10.64 17.19 -14.92
CA VAL A 175 -9.25 17.21 -15.39
C VAL A 175 -8.26 16.94 -14.24
N ILE A 176 -8.58 17.35 -13.02
CA ILE A 176 -7.73 17.08 -11.84
C ILE A 176 -7.85 15.60 -11.47
N SER A 177 -9.06 15.08 -11.35
CA SER A 177 -9.37 13.69 -11.02
C SER A 177 -8.77 12.71 -12.03
N ALA A 178 -8.74 13.07 -13.32
CA ALA A 178 -8.05 12.31 -14.37
C ALA A 178 -6.52 12.30 -14.18
N LYS A 179 -5.88 13.47 -14.02
CA LYS A 179 -4.44 13.59 -13.75
C LYS A 179 -4.00 12.79 -12.52
N TYR A 180 -4.85 12.74 -11.49
CA TYR A 180 -4.61 11.99 -10.26
C TYR A 180 -5.01 10.50 -10.33
N GLY A 181 -5.59 10.04 -11.44
CA GLY A 181 -5.92 8.63 -11.65
C GLY A 181 -7.09 8.10 -10.81
N VAL A 182 -8.00 8.98 -10.42
CA VAL A 182 -9.15 8.67 -9.53
C VAL A 182 -10.50 8.88 -10.17
N LEU A 183 -10.57 9.44 -11.38
CA LEU A 183 -11.82 9.62 -12.12
C LEU A 183 -12.41 8.27 -12.56
N VAL A 184 -13.68 8.03 -12.24
CA VAL A 184 -14.51 6.99 -12.84
C VAL A 184 -15.27 7.62 -14.00
N GLU A 185 -14.71 7.55 -15.21
CA GLU A 185 -15.21 8.27 -16.40
C GLU A 185 -16.69 8.00 -16.69
N GLN A 186 -17.11 6.73 -16.58
CA GLN A 186 -18.48 6.27 -16.84
C GLN A 186 -19.51 6.79 -15.82
N ALA A 187 -19.05 7.27 -14.67
CA ALA A 187 -19.89 7.80 -13.60
C ALA A 187 -19.67 9.32 -13.35
N GLY A 188 -18.67 9.93 -13.97
CA GLY A 188 -18.34 11.35 -13.85
C GLY A 188 -17.83 11.80 -12.46
N VAL A 189 -17.48 10.87 -11.57
CA VAL A 189 -17.12 11.10 -10.16
C VAL A 189 -15.74 10.55 -9.81
N ALA A 190 -15.11 11.09 -8.77
CA ALA A 190 -13.84 10.58 -8.27
C ALA A 190 -14.00 9.41 -7.28
N LEU A 191 -13.05 8.48 -7.24
CA LEU A 191 -12.87 7.53 -6.15
C LEU A 191 -12.39 8.24 -4.87
N ARG A 192 -12.35 7.53 -3.74
CA ARG A 192 -11.82 8.05 -2.46
C ARG A 192 -10.30 7.98 -2.45
N GLY A 193 -9.67 8.71 -3.38
CA GLY A 193 -8.24 8.91 -3.46
C GLY A 193 -7.74 9.91 -2.42
N LEU A 194 -6.65 9.61 -1.74
CA LEU A 194 -5.92 10.51 -0.84
C LEU A 194 -4.44 10.47 -1.21
N PHE A 195 -3.83 11.65 -1.28
CA PHE A 195 -2.47 11.87 -1.76
C PHE A 195 -1.72 12.70 -0.73
N ILE A 196 -0.58 12.20 -0.26
CA ILE A 196 0.31 12.94 0.65
C ILE A 196 1.50 13.47 -0.16
N MET A 197 1.78 14.76 -0.01
CA MET A 197 2.90 15.46 -0.62
C MET A 197 3.81 16.07 0.44
N ASP A 198 5.11 16.11 0.15
CA ASP A 198 6.11 16.85 0.91
C ASP A 198 6.12 18.36 0.59
N LYS A 199 7.04 19.10 1.21
CA LYS A 199 7.17 20.56 1.12
C LYS A 199 7.54 21.02 -0.30
N GLU A 200 8.26 20.17 -1.02
CA GLU A 200 8.70 20.32 -2.40
C GLU A 200 7.58 19.97 -3.40
N GLY A 201 6.49 19.33 -2.93
CA GLY A 201 5.33 18.94 -3.71
C GLY A 201 5.51 17.62 -4.46
N VAL A 202 6.43 16.75 -4.02
CA VAL A 202 6.59 15.38 -4.51
C VAL A 202 5.60 14.48 -3.77
N LEU A 203 4.98 13.55 -4.50
CA LEU A 203 4.04 12.59 -3.95
C LEU A 203 4.78 11.51 -3.16
N GLN A 204 4.46 11.38 -1.88
CA GLN A 204 5.07 10.42 -0.95
C GLN A 204 4.15 9.23 -0.66
N GLN A 205 2.82 9.42 -0.68
CA GLN A 205 1.85 8.35 -0.42
C GLN A 205 0.56 8.52 -1.24
N ILE A 206 -0.04 7.39 -1.64
CA ILE A 206 -1.32 7.33 -2.36
C ILE A 206 -2.19 6.22 -1.76
N THR A 207 -3.38 6.56 -1.27
CA THR A 207 -4.44 5.62 -0.87
C THR A 207 -5.64 5.81 -1.78
N ILE A 208 -6.18 4.74 -2.39
CA ILE A 208 -7.42 4.81 -3.18
C ILE A 208 -8.43 3.80 -2.65
N ASN A 209 -9.48 4.29 -1.98
CA ASN A 209 -10.58 3.47 -1.51
C ASN A 209 -11.73 3.41 -2.53
N ASN A 210 -12.41 2.27 -2.58
CA ASN A 210 -13.69 2.13 -3.28
C ASN A 210 -14.78 3.00 -2.61
N MET A 211 -15.78 3.43 -3.38
CA MET A 211 -16.82 4.37 -2.97
C MET A 211 -17.54 4.08 -1.62
N PRO A 212 -17.82 2.83 -1.19
CA PRO A 212 -18.48 2.59 0.10
C PRO A 212 -17.54 2.57 1.31
N ILE A 213 -16.21 2.64 1.15
CA ILE A 213 -15.24 2.44 2.24
C ILE A 213 -14.57 3.78 2.60
N GLY A 214 -14.91 4.34 3.76
CA GLY A 214 -14.27 5.55 4.29
C GLY A 214 -12.79 5.35 4.66
N ARG A 215 -12.04 6.45 4.71
CA ARG A 215 -10.60 6.50 5.09
C ARG A 215 -10.41 6.74 6.59
N SER A 216 -9.19 6.48 7.08
CA SER A 216 -8.76 6.78 8.45
C SER A 216 -7.96 8.08 8.53
N VAL A 217 -8.38 9.00 9.39
CA VAL A 217 -7.64 10.24 9.67
C VAL A 217 -6.39 9.95 10.50
N ASP A 218 -6.45 8.97 11.42
CA ASP A 218 -5.31 8.56 12.27
C ASP A 218 -4.17 7.95 11.46
N GLU A 219 -4.47 7.12 10.45
CA GLU A 219 -3.43 6.59 9.55
C GLU A 219 -2.81 7.72 8.71
N THR A 220 -3.63 8.69 8.29
CA THR A 220 -3.13 9.87 7.56
C THR A 220 -2.18 10.70 8.43
N LEU A 221 -2.49 10.90 9.72
CA LEU A 221 -1.61 11.57 10.67
C LEU A 221 -0.36 10.76 11.00
N ARG A 222 -0.47 9.42 11.09
CA ARG A 222 0.67 8.52 11.31
C ARG A 222 1.66 8.61 10.14
N LEU A 223 1.16 8.62 8.91
CA LEU A 223 1.96 8.75 7.68
C LEU A 223 2.64 10.12 7.57
N ILE A 224 1.96 11.22 7.89
CA ILE A 224 2.56 12.57 7.94
C ILE A 224 3.72 12.61 8.96
N LYS A 225 3.50 12.08 10.17
CA LYS A 225 4.53 12.06 11.23
C LYS A 225 5.70 11.14 10.87
N ALA A 226 5.45 10.04 10.17
CA ALA A 226 6.51 9.15 9.68
C ALA A 226 7.36 9.83 8.59
N LEU A 227 6.72 10.50 7.63
CA LEU A 227 7.42 11.28 6.59
C LEU A 227 8.32 12.36 7.21
N GLN A 228 7.78 13.14 8.16
CA GLN A 228 8.53 14.17 8.89
C GLN A 228 9.71 13.59 9.67
N PHE A 229 9.52 12.45 10.35
CA PHE A 229 10.60 11.78 11.08
C PHE A 229 11.73 11.32 10.14
N VAL A 230 11.39 10.70 9.00
CA VAL A 230 12.35 10.24 7.99
C VAL A 230 13.15 11.42 7.39
N GLU A 231 12.49 12.53 7.07
CA GLU A 231 13.15 13.75 6.57
C GLU A 231 14.10 14.40 7.59
N GLU A 232 13.76 14.37 8.88
CA GLU A 232 14.57 14.98 9.95
C GLU A 232 15.75 14.10 10.39
N HIS A 233 15.55 12.78 10.46
CA HIS A 233 16.51 11.85 11.07
C HIS A 233 17.30 11.00 10.06
N GLY A 234 16.79 10.80 8.84
CA GLY A 234 17.41 9.93 7.83
C GLY A 234 17.32 8.42 8.12
N GLU A 235 16.64 8.02 9.20
CA GLU A 235 16.28 6.63 9.51
C GLU A 235 14.93 6.26 8.87
N VAL A 236 14.61 4.97 8.76
CA VAL A 236 13.34 4.49 8.20
C VAL A 236 12.41 3.91 9.27
N CYS A 237 11.11 4.21 9.13
CA CYS A 237 10.06 3.74 10.04
C CYS A 237 9.63 2.29 9.69
N PRO A 238 9.59 1.36 10.67
CA PRO A 238 9.05 0.01 10.48
C PRO A 238 7.56 -0.04 10.15
N ALA A 239 7.07 -1.25 9.85
CA ALA A 239 5.63 -1.53 9.76
C ALA A 239 4.92 -1.16 11.08
N ASN A 240 3.72 -0.58 10.98
CA ASN A 240 2.88 -0.12 12.09
C ASN A 240 3.48 0.99 13.00
N TRP A 241 4.68 1.50 12.71
CA TRP A 241 5.38 2.53 13.51
C TRP A 241 4.50 3.73 13.87
N GLN A 242 4.57 4.15 15.13
CA GLN A 242 4.02 5.39 15.67
C GLN A 242 5.11 6.25 16.32
N PRO A 243 4.87 7.55 16.55
CA PRO A 243 5.87 8.44 17.17
C PRO A 243 6.31 7.94 18.56
N GLY A 244 7.59 7.58 18.67
CA GLY A 244 8.19 6.99 19.88
C GLY A 244 8.56 5.51 19.73
N ASP A 245 8.07 4.82 18.69
CA ASP A 245 8.53 3.48 18.35
C ASP A 245 9.94 3.48 17.75
N LYS A 246 10.62 2.35 17.89
CA LYS A 246 11.97 2.13 17.34
C LYS A 246 12.01 2.25 15.82
N THR A 247 13.15 2.72 15.32
CA THR A 247 13.43 2.99 13.91
C THR A 247 14.65 2.20 13.42
N ILE A 248 14.85 2.17 12.10
CA ILE A 248 15.93 1.41 11.46
C ILE A 248 16.89 2.38 10.75
N LYS A 249 18.17 2.31 11.11
CA LYS A 249 19.24 2.98 10.36
C LYS A 249 19.42 2.29 9.02
N ALA A 250 19.38 3.06 7.93
CA ALA A 250 19.32 2.55 6.56
C ALA A 250 20.66 2.02 6.00
N THR A 251 21.46 1.33 6.84
CA THR A 251 22.72 0.68 6.46
C THR A 251 22.67 -0.82 6.81
N PRO A 252 23.38 -1.70 6.08
CA PRO A 252 23.37 -3.13 6.38
C PRO A 252 23.85 -3.45 7.80
N THR A 253 24.89 -2.76 8.29
CA THR A 253 25.49 -3.00 9.61
C THR A 253 24.64 -2.49 10.76
N ASP A 254 24.05 -1.30 10.61
CA ASP A 254 23.45 -0.61 11.74
C ASP A 254 21.98 -1.02 11.90
N SER A 255 21.37 -1.56 10.84
CA SER A 255 20.04 -2.19 10.90
C SER A 255 19.95 -3.35 11.91
N TYR A 256 21.07 -4.03 12.21
CA TYR A 256 21.13 -5.09 13.21
C TYR A 256 20.81 -4.59 14.64
N GLU A 257 21.00 -3.30 14.93
CA GLU A 257 20.58 -2.69 16.21
C GLU A 257 19.07 -2.85 16.41
N TYR A 258 18.27 -2.57 15.37
CA TYR A 258 16.83 -2.78 15.40
C TYR A 258 16.48 -4.28 15.43
N PHE A 259 16.99 -5.05 14.46
CA PHE A 259 16.61 -6.45 14.28
C PHE A 259 16.98 -7.35 15.46
N SER A 260 18.08 -7.06 16.19
CA SER A 260 18.43 -7.77 17.44
C SER A 260 17.40 -7.61 18.56
N THR A 261 16.44 -6.70 18.41
CA THR A 261 15.35 -6.46 19.38
C THR A 261 13.97 -6.87 18.87
N VAL A 262 13.88 -7.34 17.62
CA VAL A 262 12.73 -8.09 17.12
C VAL A 262 12.97 -9.54 17.53
N LYS A 263 12.08 -10.12 18.33
CA LYS A 263 12.09 -11.58 18.52
C LYS A 263 11.63 -12.24 17.23
N ASP A 264 12.34 -13.27 16.78
CA ASP A 264 11.79 -14.20 15.81
C ASP A 264 10.58 -14.89 16.43
N GLU A 265 9.43 -14.91 15.75
CA GLU A 265 8.23 -15.66 16.18
C GLU A 265 8.40 -17.19 15.99
N ILE A 266 9.65 -17.66 15.89
CA ILE A 266 10.10 -19.05 15.90
C ILE A 266 10.82 -19.38 17.23
N ASP A 267 10.51 -18.64 18.31
CA ASP A 267 10.72 -19.06 19.71
C ASP A 267 9.75 -20.24 20.02
N ASP A 268 10.04 -21.41 19.44
CA ASP A 268 9.28 -22.68 19.46
C ASP A 268 9.31 -23.40 20.84
N ASP A 269 9.34 -22.60 21.92
CA ASP A 269 9.96 -22.93 23.22
C ASP A 269 9.14 -22.54 24.47
N GLU A 270 8.15 -21.62 24.41
CA GLU A 270 7.27 -21.30 25.56
C GLU A 270 5.83 -21.81 25.44
N ALA A 271 5.35 -22.15 24.23
CA ALA A 271 3.96 -22.56 24.00
C ALA A 271 3.75 -24.07 23.83
N SER A 272 4.82 -24.87 23.76
CA SER A 272 4.72 -26.33 23.61
C SER A 272 4.93 -27.05 24.96
N ALA A 273 4.15 -28.10 25.23
CA ALA A 273 4.35 -28.97 26.40
C ALA A 273 5.63 -29.85 26.32
N LEU A 274 6.51 -29.60 25.34
CA LEU A 274 7.72 -30.35 25.05
C LEU A 274 8.92 -29.50 25.46
N LYS A 275 9.74 -29.99 26.40
CA LYS A 275 10.93 -29.26 26.84
C LYS A 275 12.06 -29.44 25.84
N LEU A 276 12.46 -28.39 25.13
CA LEU A 276 13.69 -28.40 24.32
C LEU A 276 14.91 -28.59 25.23
N VAL A 277 15.78 -29.52 24.86
CA VAL A 277 17.03 -29.83 25.56
C VAL A 277 18.20 -29.37 24.69
N LYS A 278 18.95 -28.39 25.17
CA LYS A 278 19.96 -27.68 24.36
C LYS A 278 21.39 -28.21 24.63
N ASN A 279 21.59 -29.01 25.68
CA ASN A 279 22.89 -29.64 25.97
C ASN A 279 22.78 -30.94 26.78
N LYS A 280 23.90 -31.70 26.82
CA LYS A 280 23.99 -32.99 27.52
C LYS A 280 23.80 -32.89 29.04
N ALA A 281 24.14 -31.76 29.67
CA ALA A 281 23.99 -31.61 31.12
C ALA A 281 22.50 -31.49 31.52
N GLU A 282 21.69 -30.77 30.73
CA GLU A 282 20.23 -30.74 30.87
C GLU A 282 19.60 -32.13 30.66
N PHE A 283 20.05 -32.87 29.65
CA PHE A 283 19.58 -34.23 29.36
C PHE A 283 19.85 -35.19 30.52
N ASP A 284 21.09 -35.19 31.02
CA ASP A 284 21.52 -35.97 32.17
C ASP A 284 20.73 -35.61 33.44
N ALA A 285 20.48 -34.32 33.68
CA ALA A 285 19.70 -33.86 34.81
C ALA A 285 18.22 -34.27 34.71
N LEU A 286 17.63 -34.23 33.52
CA LEU A 286 16.24 -34.67 33.27
C LEU A 286 16.07 -36.16 33.53
N ILE A 287 16.94 -37.01 33.00
CA ILE A 287 16.86 -38.47 33.20
C ILE A 287 17.09 -38.87 34.67
N LYS A 288 17.85 -38.06 35.42
CA LYS A 288 18.10 -38.23 36.87
C LYS A 288 17.03 -37.58 37.76
N SER A 289 16.04 -36.86 37.20
CA SER A 289 15.00 -36.14 37.97
C SER A 289 13.96 -37.02 38.68
N GLY A 290 13.91 -38.33 38.36
CA GLY A 290 12.96 -39.29 38.94
C GLY A 290 11.60 -39.34 38.25
N LYS A 291 11.23 -38.35 37.42
CA LYS A 291 10.09 -38.48 36.50
C LYS A 291 10.42 -39.44 35.35
N PRO A 292 9.42 -40.12 34.74
CA PRO A 292 9.59 -40.74 33.43
C PRO A 292 9.91 -39.66 32.37
N VAL A 293 10.85 -39.95 31.47
CA VAL A 293 11.26 -39.04 30.39
C VAL A 293 11.12 -39.75 29.04
N VAL A 294 10.45 -39.10 28.09
CA VAL A 294 10.43 -39.48 26.67
C VAL A 294 11.39 -38.55 25.94
N ALA A 295 12.44 -39.10 25.35
CA ALA A 295 13.40 -38.35 24.54
C ALA A 295 13.04 -38.50 23.06
N ASP A 296 12.57 -37.43 22.43
CA ASP A 296 12.21 -37.34 21.01
C ASP A 296 13.38 -36.76 20.22
N PHE A 297 14.09 -37.61 19.49
CA PHE A 297 15.18 -37.21 18.59
C PHE A 297 14.60 -36.83 17.23
N MET A 298 14.58 -35.53 16.96
CA MET A 298 13.99 -34.93 15.77
C MET A 298 14.99 -34.04 15.01
N ALA A 299 14.65 -33.72 13.76
CA ALA A 299 15.39 -32.76 12.94
C ALA A 299 14.40 -31.85 12.17
N PRO A 300 14.57 -30.51 12.13
CA PRO A 300 13.60 -29.59 11.53
C PRO A 300 13.35 -29.84 10.03
N TRP A 301 14.39 -30.28 9.32
CA TRP A 301 14.35 -30.68 7.91
C TRP A 301 13.70 -32.04 7.66
N CYS A 302 13.41 -32.83 8.71
CA CYS A 302 12.77 -34.13 8.59
C CYS A 302 11.24 -33.98 8.64
N GLY A 303 10.60 -33.94 7.46
CA GLY A 303 9.13 -33.85 7.35
C GLY A 303 8.34 -34.97 8.05
N LYS A 304 8.97 -36.07 8.47
CA LYS A 304 8.33 -37.10 9.32
C LYS A 304 8.32 -36.77 10.81
N CYS A 305 9.24 -35.94 11.29
CA CYS A 305 9.15 -35.33 12.62
C CYS A 305 7.99 -34.34 12.64
N ASN A 306 7.95 -33.42 11.67
CA ASN A 306 6.93 -32.36 11.60
C ASN A 306 5.51 -32.95 11.42
N GLN A 307 5.37 -34.13 10.80
CA GLN A 307 4.09 -34.87 10.72
C GLN A 307 3.67 -35.55 12.04
N ILE A 308 4.61 -35.96 12.91
CA ILE A 308 4.27 -36.56 14.20
C ILE A 308 4.09 -35.52 15.32
N TYR A 309 4.78 -34.38 15.23
CA TYR A 309 4.92 -33.37 16.27
C TYR A 309 3.59 -32.99 16.99
N PRO A 310 2.46 -32.70 16.30
CA PRO A 310 1.20 -32.38 16.98
C PRO A 310 0.69 -33.52 17.89
N PHE A 311 0.92 -34.78 17.50
CA PHE A 311 0.54 -35.94 18.31
C PHE A 311 1.50 -36.21 19.48
N VAL A 312 2.72 -35.67 19.43
CA VAL A 312 3.64 -35.67 20.58
C VAL A 312 3.22 -34.59 21.57
N GLN A 313 2.78 -33.41 21.09
CA GLN A 313 2.14 -32.37 21.90
C GLN A 313 0.86 -32.88 22.56
N ASP A 314 -0.08 -33.46 21.79
CA ASP A 314 -1.31 -34.11 22.31
C ASP A 314 -1.01 -35.10 23.46
N LEU A 315 0.06 -35.89 23.33
CA LEU A 315 0.47 -36.88 24.34
C LEU A 315 1.15 -36.26 25.56
N ALA A 316 1.89 -35.15 25.40
CA ALA A 316 2.51 -34.44 26.51
C ALA A 316 1.48 -33.68 27.35
N GLU A 317 0.49 -33.06 26.72
CA GLU A 317 -0.64 -32.40 27.40
C GLU A 317 -1.53 -33.42 28.13
N ALA A 318 -1.74 -34.60 27.54
CA ALA A 318 -2.51 -35.68 28.15
C ALA A 318 -1.80 -36.41 29.31
N HIS A 319 -0.48 -36.26 29.44
CA HIS A 319 0.36 -37.00 30.40
C HIS A 319 1.40 -36.10 31.12
N PRO A 320 0.99 -35.09 31.91
CA PRO A 320 1.89 -34.17 32.62
C PRO A 320 2.80 -34.83 33.69
N GLU A 321 2.52 -36.08 34.04
CA GLU A 321 3.39 -36.95 34.83
C GLU A 321 4.66 -37.39 34.08
N VAL A 322 4.61 -37.44 32.74
CA VAL A 322 5.74 -37.78 31.85
C VAL A 322 6.37 -36.50 31.30
N THR A 323 7.70 -36.41 31.34
CA THR A 323 8.42 -35.27 30.73
C THR A 323 8.83 -35.60 29.31
N PHE A 324 8.25 -34.92 28.32
CA PHE A 324 8.68 -35.04 26.94
C PHE A 324 9.82 -34.05 26.67
N ALA A 325 10.96 -34.58 26.26
CA ALA A 325 12.18 -33.86 25.95
C ALA A 325 12.38 -33.84 24.42
N LYS A 326 12.31 -32.66 23.81
CA LYS A 326 12.57 -32.41 22.39
C LYS A 326 14.09 -32.28 22.22
N LEU A 327 14.70 -33.13 21.40
CA LEU A 327 16.13 -33.13 21.09
C LEU A 327 16.32 -32.87 19.60
N ASP A 328 16.64 -31.62 19.26
CA ASP A 328 16.93 -31.21 17.90
C ASP A 328 18.39 -31.54 17.53
N VAL A 329 18.57 -32.50 16.62
CA VAL A 329 19.92 -32.93 16.15
C VAL A 329 20.63 -31.92 15.25
N SER A 330 19.98 -30.82 14.87
CA SER A 330 20.66 -29.66 14.25
C SER A 330 21.42 -28.80 15.29
N ILE A 331 21.29 -29.08 16.59
CA ILE A 331 22.13 -28.49 17.65
C ILE A 331 23.40 -29.36 17.84
N PRO A 332 24.63 -28.82 17.68
CA PRO A 332 25.88 -29.60 17.77
C PRO A 332 26.12 -30.30 19.11
N GLU A 333 25.54 -29.78 20.19
CA GLU A 333 25.58 -30.36 21.53
C GLU A 333 24.65 -31.58 21.66
N VAL A 334 23.58 -31.63 20.87
CA VAL A 334 22.59 -32.72 20.83
C VAL A 334 23.03 -33.82 19.87
N GLU A 335 23.72 -33.49 18.77
CA GLU A 335 24.32 -34.49 17.88
C GLU A 335 25.20 -35.49 18.66
N LYS A 336 26.01 -34.99 19.61
CA LYS A 336 26.84 -35.82 20.51
C LYS A 336 26.00 -36.80 21.34
N ILE A 337 24.80 -36.39 21.78
CA ILE A 337 23.86 -37.24 22.53
C ILE A 337 23.24 -38.32 21.61
N LYS A 338 22.93 -37.97 20.36
CA LYS A 338 22.43 -38.90 19.34
C LYS A 338 23.48 -39.95 18.96
N ASP A 339 24.76 -39.58 18.93
CA ASP A 339 25.88 -40.50 18.71
C ASP A 339 26.12 -41.40 19.95
N ASP A 340 26.14 -40.84 21.17
CA ASP A 340 26.25 -41.59 22.43
C ASP A 340 25.14 -42.66 22.63
N LEU A 341 23.98 -42.49 21.98
CA LEU A 341 22.81 -43.37 22.08
C LEU A 341 22.52 -44.18 20.81
N GLU A 342 23.38 -44.13 19.80
CA GLU A 342 23.23 -44.83 18.50
C GLU A 342 21.85 -44.58 17.84
N VAL A 343 21.44 -43.31 17.77
CA VAL A 343 20.18 -42.88 17.12
C VAL A 343 20.39 -42.76 15.61
N GLY A 344 19.86 -43.74 14.85
CA GLY A 344 20.09 -43.88 13.40
C GLY A 344 18.90 -43.53 12.50
N ALA A 345 17.78 -43.03 13.04
CA ALA A 345 16.59 -42.66 12.29
C ALA A 345 15.79 -41.56 13.01
N TYR A 346 15.02 -40.77 12.25
CA TYR A 346 14.20 -39.68 12.80
C TYR A 346 12.74 -39.76 12.30
N PRO A 347 11.74 -39.46 13.15
CA PRO A 347 11.86 -39.30 14.60
C PRO A 347 12.21 -40.64 15.29
N GLU A 348 12.97 -40.63 16.38
CA GLU A 348 13.19 -41.81 17.24
C GLU A 348 12.96 -41.45 18.71
N PHE A 349 12.08 -42.22 19.37
CA PHE A 349 11.68 -42.01 20.76
C PHE A 349 12.37 -43.02 21.67
N ARG A 350 13.06 -42.52 22.71
CA ARG A 350 13.65 -43.32 23.81
C ARG A 350 12.93 -43.07 25.13
N PHE A 351 12.92 -44.07 26.00
CA PHE A 351 12.03 -44.11 27.16
C PHE A 351 12.79 -44.38 28.46
N PHE A 352 12.94 -43.37 29.30
CA PHE A 352 13.75 -43.42 30.53
C PHE A 352 12.88 -43.33 31.81
N LYS A 353 13.30 -44.05 32.86
CA LYS A 353 12.75 -43.92 34.23
C LYS A 353 13.90 -44.15 35.21
N ASN A 354 14.07 -43.27 36.20
CA ASN A 354 15.10 -43.37 37.25
C ASN A 354 16.53 -43.63 36.73
N GLY A 355 17.02 -42.85 35.76
CA GLY A 355 18.39 -43.00 35.27
C GLY A 355 18.64 -44.10 34.23
N LYS A 356 17.62 -44.87 33.81
CA LYS A 356 17.77 -46.02 32.91
C LYS A 356 16.74 -46.03 31.78
N GLU A 357 17.12 -46.55 30.62
CA GLU A 357 16.19 -46.88 29.53
C GLU A 357 15.37 -48.13 29.91
N VAL A 358 14.05 -48.10 29.68
CA VAL A 358 13.10 -49.11 30.21
C VAL A 358 12.33 -49.86 29.12
N HIS A 359 12.15 -49.26 27.94
CA HIS A 359 11.39 -49.84 26.83
C HIS A 359 12.19 -49.83 25.52
N GLU A 360 11.82 -50.72 24.60
CA GLU A 360 12.35 -50.75 23.25
C GLU A 360 12.07 -49.43 22.50
N LYS A 361 13.06 -48.97 21.73
CA LYS A 361 13.01 -47.70 21.00
C LYS A 361 11.95 -47.68 19.90
N VAL A 362 11.17 -46.61 19.83
CA VAL A 362 10.16 -46.42 18.76
C VAL A 362 10.74 -45.49 17.69
N SER A 363 11.21 -46.08 16.58
CA SER A 363 11.70 -45.32 15.42
C SER A 363 10.63 -45.15 14.33
N GLY A 364 10.56 -43.95 13.76
CA GLY A 364 9.66 -43.55 12.68
C GLY A 364 8.24 -43.19 13.11
N TYR A 365 7.40 -42.85 12.13
CA TYR A 365 6.01 -42.41 12.30
C TYR A 365 5.08 -43.56 12.75
N LYS A 366 5.16 -43.96 14.03
CA LYS A 366 4.45 -45.12 14.60
C LYS A 366 3.58 -44.74 15.81
N LYS A 367 2.60 -43.86 15.58
CA LYS A 367 1.72 -43.25 16.62
C LYS A 367 1.12 -44.25 17.63
N SER A 368 0.69 -45.44 17.18
CA SER A 368 0.12 -46.49 18.03
C SER A 368 1.14 -47.13 18.99
N LEU A 369 2.38 -47.37 18.53
CA LEU A 369 3.45 -47.89 19.39
C LEU A 369 3.92 -46.82 20.38
N LEU A 370 4.04 -45.55 19.94
CA LEU A 370 4.41 -44.45 20.83
C LEU A 370 3.43 -44.30 22.00
N LYS A 371 2.11 -44.26 21.72
CA LYS A 371 1.09 -44.23 22.78
C LYS A 371 1.16 -45.44 23.70
N SER A 372 1.38 -46.64 23.14
CA SER A 372 1.52 -47.88 23.92
C SER A 372 2.81 -47.94 24.76
N ALA A 373 3.85 -47.20 24.39
CA ALA A 373 5.10 -47.10 25.15
C ALA A 373 4.98 -46.05 26.29
N VAL A 374 4.37 -44.89 26.01
CA VAL A 374 4.05 -43.87 27.02
C VAL A 374 3.15 -44.47 28.11
N GLN A 375 2.10 -45.22 27.73
CA GLN A 375 1.22 -45.92 28.69
C GLN A 375 1.92 -47.00 29.54
N LYS A 376 3.14 -47.44 29.19
CA LYS A 376 3.98 -48.34 30.00
C LYS A 376 5.07 -47.60 30.80
N LEU A 377 5.23 -46.28 30.62
CA LEU A 377 6.12 -45.44 31.42
C LEU A 377 5.46 -44.94 32.70
N LEU A 378 4.13 -44.96 32.77
CA LEU A 378 3.31 -44.65 33.95
C LEU A 378 3.56 -45.71 35.04
#